data_AF-A0A838YB61-F1
#
_entry.id   AF-A0A838YB61-F1
#
_cell.length_a   1.000
_cell.length_b   1.000
_cell.length_c   1.000
_cell.angle_alpha   90.00
_cell.angle_beta   90.00
_cell.angle_gamma   90.00
#
_symmetry.space_group_name_H-M   'P 1'
#
loop_
_entity.id
_entity.type
_entity.pdbx_description
1 polymer ?
#
loop_
_entity_poly.entity_id
_entity_poly.type
_entity_poly.pdbx_seq_one_letter_code
_entity_poly.pdbx_strand_id
1 'polypeptide(L)' 'FSQEQIKSLKDAYKIIFLRNLTISDAVTQLKETASRYSESSPIKELIDFILSSERGIIRR' A
#
# COMPACT_ATOMS: atom_id res chain seq x y z
N PHE A 1 6.73 -11.08 9.99
CA PHE A 1 6.80 -9.63 9.77
C PHE A 1 7.48 -8.96 10.97
N SER A 2 8.51 -8.16 10.73
CA SER A 2 9.11 -7.31 11.77
C SER A 2 8.13 -6.23 12.22
N GLN A 3 8.36 -5.64 13.39
CA GLN A 3 7.59 -4.50 13.89
C GLN A 3 7.54 -3.35 12.86
N GLU A 4 8.64 -3.12 12.16
CA GLU A 4 8.73 -2.12 11.10
C GLU A 4 7.83 -2.46 9.92
N GLN A 5 7.86 -3.72 9.43
CA GLN A 5 7.00 -4.18 8.35
C GLN A 5 5.51 -4.08 8.72
N ILE A 6 5.14 -4.43 9.95
CA ILE A 6 3.76 -4.31 10.44
C ILE A 6 3.32 -2.85 10.47
N LYS A 7 4.20 -1.95 10.91
CA LYS A 7 3.92 -0.51 10.93
C LYS A 7 3.73 0.04 9.51
N SER A 8 4.58 -0.36 8.57
CA SER A 8 4.46 0.00 7.16
C SER A 8 3.12 -0.46 6.57
N LEU A 9 2.70 -1.71 6.83
CA LEU A 9 1.42 -2.24 6.36
C LEU A 9 0.22 -1.50 6.97
N LYS A 10 0.31 -1.11 8.24
CA LYS A 10 -0.73 -0.30 8.88
C LYS A 10 -0.84 1.07 8.22
N ASP A 11 0.27 1.73 7.92
CA ASP A 11 0.22 3.04 7.26
C ASP A 11 -0.26 2.94 5.81
N ALA A 12 0.15 1.90 5.07
CA ALA A 12 -0.41 1.56 3.77
C ALA A 12 -1.94 1.39 3.80
N TYR A 13 -2.46 0.64 4.77
CA TYR A 13 -3.90 0.45 4.94
C TYR A 13 -4.64 1.79 5.15
N LYS A 14 -4.09 2.67 6.00
CA LYS A 14 -4.68 4.01 6.21
C LYS A 14 -4.71 4.82 4.93
N ILE A 15 -3.65 4.77 4.11
CA ILE A 15 -3.57 5.49 2.84
C ILE A 15 -4.64 4.99 1.87
N ILE A 16 -4.81 3.68 1.74
CA ILE A 16 -5.75 3.06 0.79
C ILE A 16 -7.21 3.28 1.23
N PHE A 17 -7.51 3.09 2.51
CA PHE A 17 -8.90 2.98 2.98
C PHE A 17 -9.41 4.20 3.77
N LEU A 18 -8.53 4.97 4.43
CA LEU A 18 -8.95 6.06 5.33
C LEU A 18 -8.73 7.45 4.74
N ARG A 19 -7.79 7.62 3.80
CA ARG A 19 -7.45 8.94 3.24
C ARG A 19 -8.37 9.41 2.11
N ASN A 20 -9.43 8.66 1.79
CA ASN A 20 -10.37 8.95 0.70
C ASN A 20 -9.67 9.24 -0.65
N LEU A 21 -8.51 8.60 -0.88
CA LEU A 21 -7.70 8.76 -2.08
C LEU A 21 -8.22 7.87 -3.22
N THR A 22 -7.96 8.28 -4.45
CA THR A 22 -8.13 7.39 -5.60
C THR A 22 -7.11 6.24 -5.52
N ILE A 23 -7.39 5.09 -6.15
CA ILE A 23 -6.46 3.96 -6.15
C ILE A 23 -5.10 4.40 -6.73
N SER A 24 -5.12 5.21 -7.78
CA SER A 24 -3.93 5.77 -8.41
C SER A 24 -3.12 6.64 -7.45
N ASP A 25 -3.77 7.54 -6.70
CA ASP A 25 -3.10 8.39 -5.71
C ASP A 25 -2.57 7.58 -4.53
N ALA A 26 -3.37 6.63 -4.04
CA ALA A 26 -2.97 5.73 -2.96
C ALA A 26 -1.73 4.93 -3.35
N VAL A 27 -1.69 4.34 -4.56
CA VAL A 27 -0.53 3.61 -5.09
C VAL A 27 0.69 4.52 -5.23
N THR A 28 0.52 5.76 -5.70
CA THR A 28 1.62 6.73 -5.81
C THR A 28 2.21 7.06 -4.44
N GLN A 29 1.35 7.32 -3.46
CA GLN A 29 1.76 7.63 -2.09
C GLN A 29 2.38 6.40 -1.40
N LEU A 30 1.89 5.20 -1.70
CA LEU A 30 2.48 3.93 -1.29
C LEU A 30 3.87 3.71 -1.88
N LYS A 31 4.08 4.01 -3.16
CA LYS A 31 5.39 3.92 -3.82
C LYS A 31 6.40 4.89 -3.19
N GLU A 32 5.98 6.13 -2.92
CA GLU A 32 6.83 7.13 -2.26
C GLU A 32 7.20 6.71 -0.83
N THR A 33 6.25 6.12 -0.10
CA THR A 33 6.51 5.61 1.24
C THR A 33 7.34 4.32 1.18
N ALA A 34 7.15 3.49 0.16
CA ALA A 34 7.92 2.26 -0.09
C ALA A 34 9.40 2.57 -0.33
N SER A 35 9.75 3.69 -0.97
CA SER A 35 11.14 4.15 -1.10
C SER A 35 11.83 4.40 0.25
N ARG A 36 11.07 4.57 1.34
CA ARG A 36 11.62 4.68 2.71
C ARG A 36 11.79 3.33 3.40
N TYR A 37 11.31 2.25 2.80
CA TYR A 37 11.36 0.90 3.36
C TYR A 37 12.25 0.01 2.50
N SER A 38 13.02 -0.89 3.12
CA SER A 38 13.93 -1.80 2.42
C SER A 38 13.21 -2.63 1.34
N GLU A 39 13.92 -3.00 0.27
CA GLU A 39 13.38 -3.75 -0.90
C GLU A 39 12.63 -5.06 -0.54
N SER A 40 12.87 -5.64 0.63
CA SER A 40 12.16 -6.82 1.16
C SER A 40 10.81 -6.48 1.84
N SER A 41 10.26 -5.29 1.58
CA SER A 41 9.02 -4.86 2.22
C SER A 41 7.79 -5.50 1.55
N PRO A 42 6.87 -6.10 2.32
CA PRO A 42 5.60 -6.66 1.80
C PRO A 42 4.68 -5.62 1.16
N ILE A 43 5.03 -4.34 1.28
CA ILE A 43 4.38 -3.22 0.60
C ILE A 43 4.41 -3.41 -0.92
N LYS A 44 5.48 -3.98 -1.48
CA LYS A 44 5.61 -4.16 -2.93
C LYS A 44 4.59 -5.17 -3.45
N GLU A 45 4.44 -6.31 -2.79
CA GLU A 45 3.41 -7.31 -3.09
C GLU A 45 1.99 -6.73 -2.97
N LEU A 46 1.76 -5.87 -1.98
CA LEU A 46 0.47 -5.17 -1.83
C LEU A 46 0.20 -4.23 -3.01
N ILE A 47 1.19 -3.47 -3.46
CA ILE A 47 1.06 -2.57 -4.62
C ILE A 47 0.78 -3.38 -5.89
N ASP A 48 1.51 -4.46 -6.12
CA ASP A 48 1.31 -5.32 -7.28
C ASP A 48 -0.07 -6.00 -7.26
N PHE A 49 -0.57 -6.39 -6.08
CA PHE A 49 -1.93 -6.91 -5.93
C PHE A 49 -2.99 -5.86 -6.29
N ILE A 50 -2.82 -4.62 -5.84
CA ILE A 50 -3.74 -3.53 -6.14
C ILE A 50 -3.73 -3.21 -7.65
N LEU A 51 -2.55 -3.22 -8.28
CA LEU A 51 -2.40 -2.96 -9.71
C LEU A 51 -2.89 -4.10 -10.61
N SER A 52 -2.74 -5.35 -10.17
CA SER A 52 -3.23 -6.54 -10.91
C SER A 52 -4.73 -6.77 -10.76
N SER A 53 -5.41 -6.04 -9.89
CA SER A 53 -6.83 -6.21 -9.64
C SER A 53 -7.70 -5.60 -10.75
N GLU A 54 -8.14 -6.41 -11.71
CA GLU A 54 -9.02 -6.00 -12.83
C GLU A 54 -10.41 -5.53 -12.37
N ARG A 55 -10.91 -6.11 -11.27
CA ARG A 55 -12.23 -5.77 -10.69
C ARG A 55 -12.17 -4.60 -9.70
N GLY A 56 -10.97 -4.09 -9.44
CA GLY A 56 -10.71 -3.18 -8.34
C GLY A 56 -10.70 -3.89 -6.98
N ILE A 57 -10.15 -3.21 -5.98
CA ILE A 57 -10.13 -3.70 -4.60
C ILE A 57 -11.42 -3.36 -3.88
N ILE A 58 -11.75 -4.16 -2.85
CA ILE A 58 -12.86 -3.84 -1.95
C ILE A 58 -12.67 -2.41 -1.43
N ARG A 59 -13.73 -1.62 -1.43
CA ARG A 59 -13.78 -0.30 -0.80
C ARG A 59 -14.88 -0.32 0.25
N ARG A 60 -14.63 0.39 1.35
CA ARG A 60 -15.61 0.60 2.42
C ARG A 60 -16.54 1.73 2.06
#